data_AF-Q8WPN6-F1
#
_entry.id   AF-Q8WPN6-F1
#
_cell.length_a   1.000
_cell.length_b   1.000
_cell.length_c   1.000
_cell.angle_alpha   90.00
_cell.angle_beta   90.00
_cell.angle_gamma   90.00
#
_symmetry.space_group_name_H-M   'P 1'
#
loop_
_entity.id
_entity.type
_entity.pdbx_description
1 polymer ?
#
loop_
_entity_poly.entity_id
_entity_poly.type
_entity_poly.pdbx_seq_one_letter_code
_entity_poly.pdbx_strand_id
1 'polypeptide(L)'
;AGGIAEMAEMGEHVRKRTDALDAAGNTTAAIGKGFAIGSAALVSLALFGGFLTNATTSKVGTQLSPANTMVVNPMVVAFLLVGAMLPYAFSAFTMKSVGKAALEMVEEIRRQIRNEPGILTGEKEPDYQSCIQISTKSSLKEMIVPGALVILSPIVTGIFFGPVAIAGLLPGALVSGVQMAISYSNT
;
A
#
# COMPACT_ATOMS: atom_id res chain seq x y z
N ALA A 1 1.09 -24.17 0.17
CA ALA A 1 1.41 -25.60 0.31
C ALA A 1 1.40 -26.04 1.78
N GLY A 2 2.15 -25.38 2.66
CA GLY A 2 2.21 -25.74 4.09
C GLY A 2 0.84 -25.76 4.79
N GLY A 3 -0.02 -24.78 4.55
CA GLY A 3 -1.38 -24.77 5.11
C GLY A 3 -2.24 -25.98 4.71
N ILE A 4 -2.13 -26.44 3.45
CA ILE A 4 -2.84 -27.65 2.99
C ILE A 4 -2.25 -28.89 3.66
N ALA A 5 -0.93 -28.98 3.77
CA ALA A 5 -0.26 -30.11 4.42
C ALA A 5 -0.63 -30.22 5.92
N GLU A 6 -0.83 -29.08 6.60
CA GLU A 6 -1.31 -29.02 7.98
C GLU A 6 -2.76 -29.50 8.08
N MET A 7 -3.66 -28.94 7.26
CA MET A 7 -5.09 -29.29 7.27
C MET A 7 -5.37 -30.75 6.86
N ALA A 8 -4.45 -31.38 6.12
CA ALA A 8 -4.56 -32.77 5.68
C ALA A 8 -3.67 -33.75 6.48
N GLU A 9 -3.10 -33.32 7.61
CA GLU A 9 -2.31 -34.15 8.53
C GLU A 9 -1.16 -34.94 7.85
N MET A 10 -0.51 -34.36 6.83
CA MET A 10 0.44 -35.07 5.95
C MET A 10 1.81 -35.39 6.57
N GLY A 11 1.97 -35.20 7.88
CA GLY A 11 3.18 -35.51 8.64
C GLY A 11 4.23 -34.41 8.71
N GLU A 12 4.99 -34.38 9.81
CA GLU A 12 5.93 -33.30 10.17
C GLU A 12 7.04 -33.09 9.13
N HIS A 13 7.48 -34.16 8.45
CA HIS A 13 8.52 -34.07 7.43
C HIS A 13 8.05 -33.30 6.17
N VAL A 14 6.77 -33.41 5.79
CA VAL A 14 6.20 -32.60 4.71
C VAL A 14 6.12 -31.14 5.15
N ARG A 15 5.70 -30.89 6.40
CA ARG A 15 5.60 -29.55 6.97
C ARG A 15 6.96 -28.83 7.00
N LYS A 16 8.00 -29.48 7.51
CA LYS A 16 9.39 -28.97 7.51
C LYS A 16 9.88 -28.57 6.12
N ARG A 17 9.60 -29.38 5.10
CA ARG A 17 9.94 -29.05 3.71
C ARG A 17 9.16 -27.84 3.20
N THR A 18 7.86 -27.78 3.49
CA THR A 18 7.05 -26.65 3.05
C THR A 18 7.37 -25.35 3.79
N ASP A 19 7.77 -25.41 5.05
CA ASP A 19 8.19 -24.23 5.82
C ASP A 19 9.54 -23.69 5.31
N ALA A 20 10.47 -24.56 4.93
CA ALA A 20 11.71 -24.14 4.27
C ALA A 20 11.43 -23.42 2.93
N LEU A 21 10.45 -23.90 2.17
CA LEU A 21 10.01 -23.24 0.94
C LEU A 21 9.27 -21.93 1.21
N ASP A 22 8.45 -21.86 2.26
CA ASP A 22 7.75 -20.63 2.66
C ASP A 22 8.74 -19.53 3.06
N ALA A 23 9.76 -19.87 3.85
CA ALA A 23 10.83 -18.95 4.22
C ALA A 23 11.60 -18.41 3.00
N ALA A 24 11.93 -19.28 2.04
CA ALA A 24 12.55 -18.87 0.78
C ALA A 24 11.60 -18.00 -0.06
N GLY A 25 10.30 -18.31 -0.05
CA GLY A 25 9.25 -17.53 -0.69
C GLY A 25 9.13 -16.12 -0.11
N ASN A 26 9.16 -15.98 1.21
CA ASN A 26 9.12 -14.68 1.89
C ASN A 26 10.31 -13.80 1.50
N THR A 27 11.51 -14.39 1.38
CA THR A 27 12.70 -13.69 0.89
C THR A 27 12.55 -13.26 -0.57
N THR A 28 12.01 -14.14 -1.43
CA THR A 28 11.75 -13.83 -2.84
C THR A 28 10.70 -12.73 -2.99
N ALA A 29 9.67 -12.72 -2.13
CA ALA A 29 8.66 -11.68 -2.09
C ALA A 29 9.27 -10.32 -1.72
N ALA A 30 10.19 -10.27 -0.75
CA ALA A 30 10.92 -9.04 -0.41
C ALA A 30 11.77 -8.53 -1.58
N ILE A 31 12.49 -9.41 -2.27
CA ILE A 31 13.25 -9.07 -3.50
C ILE A 31 12.31 -8.50 -4.57
N GLY A 32 11.16 -9.15 -4.80
CA GLY A 32 10.15 -8.69 -5.75
C GLY A 32 9.59 -7.30 -5.42
N LYS A 33 9.29 -7.04 -4.14
CA LYS A 33 8.90 -5.70 -3.66
C LYS A 33 10.00 -4.68 -3.91
N GLY A 34 11.26 -5.01 -3.61
CA GLY A 34 12.41 -4.15 -3.86
C GLY A 34 12.57 -3.76 -5.34
N PHE A 35 12.44 -4.74 -6.25
CA PHE A 35 12.49 -4.49 -7.69
C PHE A 35 11.32 -3.62 -8.17
N ALA A 36 10.11 -3.87 -7.68
CA ALA A 36 8.93 -3.07 -8.00
C ALA A 36 9.08 -1.61 -7.52
N ILE A 37 9.59 -1.38 -6.30
CA ILE A 37 9.82 -0.04 -5.75
C ILE A 37 10.92 0.68 -6.54
N GLY A 38 12.04 0.00 -6.82
CA GLY A 38 13.16 0.57 -7.57
C GLY A 38 12.77 0.97 -9.00
N SER A 39 12.07 0.08 -9.71
CA SER A 39 11.57 0.37 -11.06
C SER A 39 10.52 1.49 -11.05
N ALA A 40 9.58 1.47 -10.10
CA ALA A 40 8.60 2.55 -9.93
C ALA A 40 9.27 3.89 -9.66
N ALA A 41 10.36 3.94 -8.88
CA ALA A 41 11.08 5.17 -8.59
C ALA A 41 11.73 5.76 -9.85
N LEU A 42 12.40 4.92 -10.66
CA LEU A 42 13.03 5.35 -11.91
C LEU A 42 11.99 5.82 -12.94
N VAL A 43 10.89 5.07 -13.10
CA VAL A 43 9.79 5.45 -13.99
C VAL A 43 9.13 6.74 -13.52
N SER A 44 8.91 6.91 -12.23
CA SER A 44 8.33 8.13 -11.66
C SER A 44 9.22 9.35 -11.93
N LEU A 45 10.55 9.19 -11.82
CA LEU A 45 11.49 10.26 -12.16
C LEU A 45 11.45 10.62 -13.65
N ALA A 46 11.37 9.62 -14.54
CA ALA A 46 11.23 9.84 -15.97
C ALA A 46 9.90 10.53 -16.33
N LEU A 47 8.79 10.08 -15.75
CA LEU A 47 7.47 10.69 -15.91
C LEU A 47 7.43 12.11 -15.35
N PHE A 48 8.15 12.38 -14.26
CA PHE A 48 8.29 13.73 -13.72
C PHE A 48 9.01 14.66 -14.69
N GLY A 49 10.09 14.21 -15.33
CA GLY A 49 10.75 14.96 -16.41
C GLY A 49 9.81 15.23 -17.60
N GLY A 50 9.03 14.23 -17.99
CA GLY A 50 7.99 14.37 -19.02
C GLY A 50 6.89 15.36 -18.63
N PHE A 51 6.45 15.34 -17.37
CA PHE A 51 5.49 16.29 -16.82
C PHE A 51 6.01 17.73 -16.89
N LEU A 52 7.24 17.99 -16.44
CA LEU A 52 7.84 19.33 -16.50
C LEU A 52 7.93 19.84 -17.94
N THR A 53 8.33 18.99 -18.89
CA THR A 53 8.42 19.35 -20.31
C THR A 53 7.04 19.69 -20.88
N ASN A 54 6.05 18.82 -20.65
CA ASN A 54 4.68 19.04 -21.12
C ASN A 54 4.03 20.28 -20.51
N ALA A 55 4.26 20.55 -19.22
CA ALA A 55 3.76 21.73 -18.53
C ALA A 55 4.43 23.03 -19.01
N THR A 56 5.64 22.95 -19.56
CA THR A 56 6.35 24.10 -20.14
C THR A 56 5.91 24.38 -21.58
N THR A 57 5.61 23.33 -22.37
CA THR A 57 5.25 23.44 -23.80
C THR A 57 3.75 23.68 -24.05
N SER A 58 2.88 23.29 -23.11
CA SER A 58 1.43 23.44 -23.27
C SER A 58 1.02 24.92 -23.26
N LYS A 59 0.37 25.39 -24.33
CA LYS A 59 -0.15 26.77 -24.50
C LYS A 59 -1.32 27.12 -23.56
N VAL A 60 -1.58 26.33 -22.52
CA VAL A 60 -2.69 26.51 -21.57
C VAL A 60 -2.20 27.33 -20.37
N GLY A 61 -2.26 28.65 -20.50
CA GLY A 61 -2.46 29.62 -19.41
C GLY A 61 -1.38 29.84 -18.34
N THR A 62 -0.52 28.86 -18.03
CA THR A 62 0.52 29.00 -17.00
C THR A 62 1.83 28.47 -17.55
N GLN A 63 2.68 29.34 -18.09
CA GLN A 63 4.03 28.95 -18.48
C GLN A 63 4.80 28.55 -17.21
N LEU A 64 5.07 27.26 -17.09
CA LEU A 64 6.00 26.76 -16.09
C LEU A 64 7.39 27.26 -16.46
N SER A 65 7.79 28.44 -15.97
CA SER A 65 9.15 28.92 -16.17
C SER A 65 10.11 28.08 -15.33
N PRO A 66 11.31 27.73 -15.84
CA PRO A 66 12.33 26.99 -15.09
C PRO A 66 12.68 27.61 -13.73
N ALA A 67 12.50 28.92 -13.57
CA ALA A 67 12.70 29.65 -12.32
C ALA A 67 11.63 29.32 -11.24
N ASN A 68 10.41 28.98 -11.64
CA ASN A 68 9.29 28.74 -10.71
C ASN A 68 9.20 27.28 -10.24
N THR A 69 9.90 26.36 -10.90
CA THR A 69 10.01 24.94 -10.53
C THR A 69 11.19 24.65 -9.63
N MET A 70 12.04 25.64 -9.35
CA MET A 70 13.15 25.48 -8.44
C MET A 70 12.66 25.29 -7.02
N VAL A 71 13.38 24.49 -6.25
CA VAL A 71 13.11 24.24 -4.82
C VAL A 71 13.19 25.52 -3.98
N VAL A 72 13.76 26.61 -4.49
CA VAL A 72 13.74 27.91 -3.81
C VAL A 72 12.34 28.55 -3.81
N ASN A 73 11.43 28.10 -4.67
CA ASN A 73 10.06 28.61 -4.71
C ASN A 73 9.25 28.09 -3.49
N PRO A 74 8.66 28.99 -2.68
CA PRO A 74 7.89 28.59 -1.49
C PRO A 74 6.74 27.62 -1.78
N MET A 75 6.09 27.76 -2.93
CA MET A 75 4.99 26.89 -3.34
C MET A 75 5.47 25.46 -3.63
N VAL A 76 6.64 25.32 -4.28
CA VAL A 76 7.24 24.00 -4.54
C VAL A 76 7.62 23.32 -3.23
N VAL A 77 8.25 24.03 -2.29
CA VAL A 77 8.61 23.47 -0.97
C VAL A 77 7.37 23.08 -0.17
N ALA A 78 6.34 23.92 -0.14
CA ALA A 78 5.11 23.63 0.57
C ALA A 78 4.47 22.32 0.06
N PHE A 79 4.34 22.17 -1.25
CA PHE A 79 3.76 20.96 -1.83
C PHE A 79 4.72 19.76 -1.84
N LEU A 80 6.03 19.97 -1.76
CA LEU A 80 7.00 18.90 -1.49
C LEU A 80 6.74 18.25 -0.13
N LEU A 81 6.50 19.05 0.90
CA LEU A 81 6.14 18.56 2.24
C LEU A 81 4.78 17.85 2.25
N VAL A 82 3.78 18.42 1.57
CA VAL A 82 2.46 17.77 1.43
C VAL A 82 2.59 16.44 0.69
N GLY A 83 3.36 16.41 -0.40
CA GLY A 83 3.64 15.20 -1.18
C GLY A 83 4.33 14.13 -0.33
N ALA A 84 5.32 14.53 0.47
CA ALA A 84 6.03 13.63 1.37
C ALA A 84 5.13 13.04 2.47
N MET A 85 4.04 13.73 2.83
CA MET A 85 3.04 13.24 3.78
C MET A 85 2.09 12.20 3.17
N LEU A 86 1.87 12.21 1.85
CA LEU A 86 0.89 11.33 1.20
C LEU A 86 1.16 9.83 1.43
N PRO A 87 2.40 9.31 1.32
CA PRO A 87 2.70 7.92 1.67
C PRO A 87 2.33 7.57 3.12
N TYR A 88 2.57 8.47 4.07
CA TYR A 88 2.23 8.27 5.47
C TYR A 88 0.71 8.25 5.69
N ALA A 89 -0.04 9.15 5.05
CA ALA A 89 -1.49 9.14 5.10
C ALA A 89 -2.06 7.85 4.49
N PHE A 90 -1.52 7.42 3.34
CA PHE A 90 -1.90 6.16 2.70
C PHE A 90 -1.63 4.95 3.61
N SER A 91 -0.45 4.87 4.23
CA SER A 91 -0.11 3.81 5.18
C SER A 91 -0.99 3.84 6.42
N ALA A 92 -1.29 5.03 6.97
CA ALA A 92 -2.17 5.15 8.13
C ALA A 92 -3.58 4.63 7.84
N PHE A 93 -4.15 4.95 6.67
CA PHE A 93 -5.46 4.41 6.27
C PHE A 93 -5.41 2.89 6.09
N THR A 94 -4.45 2.37 5.34
CA THR A 94 -4.35 0.92 5.08
C THR A 94 -4.11 0.12 6.36
N MET A 95 -3.20 0.55 7.25
CA MET A 95 -2.96 -0.10 8.53
C MET A 95 -4.17 -0.05 9.46
N LYS A 96 -4.87 1.08 9.53
CA LYS A 96 -6.10 1.21 10.33
C LYS A 96 -7.20 0.27 9.82
N SER A 97 -7.39 0.18 8.50
CA SER A 97 -8.38 -0.70 7.89
C SER A 97 -8.06 -2.18 8.13
N VAL A 98 -6.79 -2.58 8.05
CA VAL A 98 -6.35 -3.94 8.40
C VAL A 98 -6.59 -4.22 9.87
N GLY A 99 -6.23 -3.30 10.77
CA GLY A 99 -6.44 -3.45 12.21
C GLY A 99 -7.91 -3.66 12.59
N LYS A 100 -8.82 -2.93 11.94
CA LYS A 100 -10.26 -3.09 12.15
C LYS A 100 -10.75 -4.46 11.68
N ALA A 101 -10.39 -4.87 10.47
CA ALA A 101 -10.77 -6.18 9.93
C ALA A 101 -10.22 -7.33 10.78
N ALA A 102 -8.98 -7.20 11.26
CA ALA A 102 -8.35 -8.18 12.12
C ALA A 102 -9.05 -8.30 13.48
N LEU A 103 -9.49 -7.18 14.07
CA LEU A 103 -10.22 -7.18 15.34
C LEU A 103 -11.59 -7.87 15.19
N GLU A 104 -12.32 -7.56 14.12
CA GLU A 104 -13.58 -8.25 13.78
C GLU A 104 -13.35 -9.76 13.55
N MET A 105 -12.26 -10.15 12.88
CA MET A 105 -11.88 -11.55 12.67
C MET A 105 -11.60 -12.27 14.01
N VAL A 106 -10.86 -11.63 14.93
CA VAL A 106 -10.54 -12.21 16.24
C VAL A 106 -11.79 -12.39 17.09
N GLU A 107 -12.70 -11.42 17.07
CA GLU A 107 -13.99 -11.51 17.76
C GLU A 107 -14.84 -12.65 17.21
N GLU A 108 -14.86 -12.84 15.89
CA GLU A 108 -15.59 -13.93 15.24
C GLU A 108 -15.00 -15.30 15.60
N ILE A 109 -13.67 -15.47 15.55
CA ILE A 109 -13.02 -16.72 15.96
C ILE A 109 -13.33 -17.02 17.43
N ARG A 110 -13.25 -16.02 18.31
CA ARG A 110 -13.60 -16.18 19.74
C ARG A 110 -15.07 -16.56 19.92
N ARG A 111 -15.98 -15.98 19.14
CA ARG A 111 -17.40 -16.29 19.18
C ARG A 111 -17.65 -17.75 18.77
N GLN A 112 -17.03 -18.22 17.69
CA GLN A 112 -17.17 -19.60 17.23
C GLN A 112 -16.66 -20.58 18.29
N ILE A 113 -15.45 -20.37 18.83
CA ILE A 113 -14.87 -21.25 19.87
C ILE A 113 -15.72 -21.28 21.15
N ARG A 114 -16.26 -20.12 21.57
CA ARG A 114 -17.08 -20.04 22.79
C ARG A 114 -18.43 -20.74 22.64
N ASN A 115 -19.07 -20.57 21.48
CA ASN A 115 -20.39 -21.15 21.24
C ASN A 115 -20.30 -22.64 20.89
N GLU A 116 -19.18 -23.06 20.29
CA GLU A 116 -18.96 -24.42 19.80
C GLU A 116 -17.57 -24.92 20.20
N PRO A 117 -17.39 -25.36 21.46
CA PRO A 117 -16.10 -25.84 21.94
C PRO A 117 -15.60 -27.10 21.22
N GLY A 118 -16.49 -27.83 20.53
CA GLY A 118 -16.15 -28.98 19.68
C GLY A 118 -15.26 -28.65 18.48
N ILE A 119 -15.09 -27.37 18.14
CA ILE A 119 -14.11 -26.92 17.14
C ILE A 119 -12.68 -27.17 17.63
N LEU A 120 -12.41 -27.00 18.93
CA LEU A 120 -11.06 -27.20 19.50
C LEU A 120 -10.69 -28.68 19.60
N THR A 121 -11.68 -29.56 19.77
CA THR A 121 -11.48 -31.02 19.83
C THR A 121 -11.49 -31.66 18.45
N GLY A 122 -11.83 -30.90 17.40
CA GLY A 122 -11.95 -31.40 16.02
C GLY A 122 -13.24 -32.19 15.75
N GLU A 123 -14.18 -32.22 16.70
CA GLU A 123 -15.47 -32.90 16.54
C GLU A 123 -16.42 -32.14 15.60
N LYS A 124 -16.21 -30.84 15.44
CA LYS A 124 -17.04 -29.98 14.59
C LYS A 124 -16.19 -29.06 13.71
N GLU A 125 -16.59 -28.91 12.45
CA GLU A 125 -15.94 -28.00 11.53
C GLU A 125 -16.28 -26.52 11.83
N PRO A 126 -15.30 -25.61 11.78
CA PRO A 126 -15.52 -24.18 11.99
C PRO A 126 -16.22 -23.53 10.79
N ASP A 127 -16.86 -22.39 11.03
CA ASP A 127 -17.51 -21.61 9.97
C ASP A 127 -16.49 -20.69 9.28
N TYR A 128 -15.91 -21.21 8.19
CA TYR A 128 -14.99 -20.46 7.34
C TYR A 128 -15.68 -19.33 6.56
N GLN A 129 -16.97 -19.46 6.24
CA GLN A 129 -17.69 -18.51 5.40
C GLN A 129 -17.85 -17.17 6.11
N SER A 130 -18.14 -17.17 7.41
CA SER A 130 -18.21 -15.95 8.22
C SER A 130 -16.87 -15.19 8.22
N CYS A 131 -15.75 -15.87 8.41
CA CYS A 131 -14.41 -15.27 8.36
C CYS A 131 -14.10 -14.67 6.97
N ILE A 132 -14.44 -15.39 5.89
CA ILE A 132 -14.27 -14.89 4.52
C ILE A 132 -15.10 -13.62 4.31
N GLN A 133 -16.37 -13.62 4.73
CA GLN A 133 -17.26 -12.47 4.56
C GLN A 133 -16.76 -11.21 5.28
N ILE A 134 -16.21 -11.34 6.48
CA ILE A 134 -15.62 -10.21 7.23
C ILE A 134 -14.48 -9.58 6.42
N SER A 135 -13.52 -10.40 5.98
CA SER A 135 -12.36 -9.93 5.20
C SER A 135 -12.78 -9.32 3.86
N THR A 136 -13.71 -9.95 3.12
CA THR A 136 -14.20 -9.46 1.84
C THR A 136 -14.95 -8.14 1.98
N LYS A 137 -15.88 -8.04 2.94
CA LYS A 137 -16.67 -6.83 3.13
C LYS A 137 -15.80 -5.65 3.57
N SER A 138 -14.86 -5.90 4.49
CA SER A 138 -13.96 -4.85 4.97
C SER A 138 -13.00 -4.39 3.87
N SER A 139 -12.36 -5.31 3.16
CA SER A 139 -11.41 -4.97 2.08
C SER A 139 -12.07 -4.16 0.95
N LEU A 140 -13.26 -4.56 0.47
CA LEU A 140 -13.98 -3.84 -0.57
C LEU A 140 -14.38 -2.41 -0.17
N LYS A 141 -14.79 -2.23 1.09
CA LYS A 141 -15.20 -0.92 1.60
C LYS A 141 -14.01 -0.01 1.83
N GLU A 142 -12.96 -0.53 2.46
CA GLU A 142 -11.84 0.26 2.95
C GLU A 142 -10.82 0.60 1.85
N MET A 143 -10.77 -0.14 0.74
CA MET A 143 -9.88 0.16 -0.40
C MET A 143 -10.20 1.49 -1.11
N ILE A 144 -11.44 1.98 -1.00
CA ILE A 144 -11.89 3.18 -1.71
C ILE A 144 -11.12 4.42 -1.24
N VAL A 145 -10.90 4.57 0.07
CA VAL A 145 -10.31 5.80 0.63
C VAL A 145 -8.84 5.98 0.22
N PRO A 146 -7.94 4.98 0.39
CA PRO A 146 -6.56 5.10 -0.09
C PRO A 146 -6.48 5.26 -1.61
N GLY A 147 -7.36 4.60 -2.38
CA GLY A 147 -7.41 4.74 -3.84
C GLY A 147 -7.81 6.15 -4.27
N ALA A 148 -8.85 6.70 -3.65
CA ALA A 148 -9.29 8.07 -3.90
C ALA A 148 -8.20 9.09 -3.53
N LEU A 149 -7.48 8.88 -2.42
CA LEU A 149 -6.36 9.74 -2.03
C LEU A 149 -5.31 9.84 -3.14
N VAL A 150 -4.87 8.70 -3.70
CA VAL A 150 -3.82 8.68 -4.74
C VAL A 150 -4.29 9.35 -6.03
N ILE A 151 -5.52 9.08 -6.48
CA ILE A 151 -6.06 9.61 -7.74
C ILE A 151 -6.38 11.12 -7.62
N LEU A 152 -7.01 11.52 -6.53
CA LEU A 152 -7.48 12.90 -6.36
C LEU A 152 -6.36 13.87 -5.98
N SER A 153 -5.30 13.42 -5.29
CA SER A 153 -4.21 14.29 -4.84
C SER A 153 -3.60 15.17 -5.95
N PRO A 154 -3.13 14.61 -7.09
CA PRO A 154 -2.60 15.44 -8.19
C PRO A 154 -3.69 16.26 -8.91
N ILE A 155 -4.92 15.75 -9.02
CA ILE A 155 -6.03 16.45 -9.70
C ILE A 155 -6.44 17.71 -8.92
N VAL A 156 -6.70 17.55 -7.62
CA VAL A 156 -7.08 18.65 -6.71
C VAL A 156 -5.93 19.66 -6.64
N THR A 157 -4.69 19.19 -6.43
CA THR A 157 -3.52 20.09 -6.39
C THR A 157 -3.36 20.87 -7.69
N GLY A 158 -3.54 20.21 -8.84
CA GLY A 158 -3.45 20.83 -10.16
C GLY A 158 -4.51 21.88 -10.44
N ILE A 159 -5.77 21.62 -10.07
CA ILE A 159 -6.89 22.53 -10.33
C ILE A 159 -6.78 23.79 -9.44
N PHE A 160 -6.44 23.63 -8.15
CA PHE A 160 -6.47 24.74 -7.20
C PHE A 160 -5.15 25.53 -7.11
N PHE A 161 -4.01 24.86 -7.26
CA PHE A 161 -2.69 25.47 -7.04
C PHE A 161 -1.80 25.45 -8.29
N GLY A 162 -2.28 24.83 -9.37
CA GLY A 162 -1.59 24.83 -10.65
C GLY A 162 -0.43 23.85 -10.75
N PRO A 163 0.26 23.84 -11.91
CA PRO A 163 1.31 22.87 -12.21
C PRO A 163 2.58 23.06 -11.37
N VAL A 164 2.82 24.26 -10.81
CA VAL A 164 3.96 24.53 -9.90
C VAL A 164 3.83 23.73 -8.60
N ALA A 165 2.62 23.61 -8.06
CA ALA A 165 2.36 22.83 -6.86
C ALA A 165 2.55 21.32 -7.11
N ILE A 166 2.08 20.81 -8.26
CA ILE A 166 2.32 19.42 -8.66
C ILE A 166 3.83 19.14 -8.78
N ALA A 167 4.61 20.13 -9.26
CA ALA A 167 6.05 20.00 -9.38
C ALA A 167 6.76 19.80 -8.04
N GLY A 168 6.17 20.23 -6.92
CA GLY A 168 6.61 19.87 -5.56
C GLY A 168 6.01 18.55 -5.07
N LEU A 169 4.71 18.34 -5.30
CA LEU A 169 3.98 17.18 -4.80
C LEU A 169 4.57 15.84 -5.25
N LEU A 170 4.85 15.70 -6.55
CA LEU A 170 5.34 14.45 -7.15
C LEU A 170 6.71 14.01 -6.60
N PRO A 171 7.77 14.86 -6.60
CA PRO A 171 9.05 14.45 -6.03
C PRO A 171 8.96 14.22 -4.52
N GLY A 172 8.12 14.95 -3.79
CA GLY A 172 7.90 14.73 -2.35
C GLY A 172 7.34 13.35 -2.06
N ALA A 173 6.29 12.96 -2.78
CA ALA A 173 5.69 11.62 -2.68
C ALA A 173 6.69 10.52 -3.06
N LEU A 174 7.51 10.76 -4.08
CA LEU A 174 8.56 9.83 -4.52
C LEU A 174 9.63 9.60 -3.44
N VAL A 175 10.27 10.67 -2.95
CA VAL A 175 11.41 10.52 -2.01
C VAL A 175 10.96 9.94 -0.67
N SER A 176 9.76 10.28 -0.21
CA SER A 176 9.18 9.73 1.02
C SER A 176 8.70 8.29 0.84
N GLY A 177 7.96 8.02 -0.24
CA GLY A 177 7.33 6.74 -0.50
C GLY A 177 8.34 5.60 -0.69
N VAL A 178 9.47 5.87 -1.35
CA VAL A 178 10.53 4.86 -1.55
C VAL A 178 11.13 4.41 -0.22
N GLN A 179 11.45 5.35 0.67
CA GLN A 179 12.03 5.03 1.99
C GLN A 179 11.05 4.21 2.83
N MET A 180 9.80 4.64 2.86
CA MET A 180 8.74 3.97 3.61
C MET A 180 8.48 2.56 3.06
N ALA A 181 8.35 2.41 1.74
CA ALA A 181 8.06 1.13 1.11
C ALA A 181 9.18 0.10 1.31
N ILE A 182 10.45 0.52 1.22
CA ILE A 182 11.60 -0.36 1.48
C ILE A 182 11.61 -0.77 2.96
N SER A 183 11.45 0.19 3.88
CA SER A 183 11.47 -0.10 5.32
C SER A 183 10.39 -1.11 5.73
N TYR A 184 9.15 -0.93 5.26
CA TYR A 184 8.03 -1.83 5.58
C TYR A 184 8.07 -3.16 4.84
N SER A 185 8.82 -3.26 3.74
CA SER A 185 8.95 -4.53 3.02
C SER A 185 10.00 -5.45 3.64
N ASN A 186 10.97 -4.87 4.33
CA ASN A 186 12.12 -5.56 4.91
C ASN A 186 12.03 -5.72 6.44
N THR A 187 11.07 -5.05 7.09
CA THR A 187 10.74 -5.22 8.52
C THR A 187 9.65 -6.27 8.66
#